data_AF-A0A837DT96-F1
#
_entry.id   AF-A0A837DT96-F1
#
_cell.length_a   1.000
_cell.length_b   1.000
_cell.length_c   1.000
_cell.angle_alpha   90.00
_cell.angle_beta   90.00
_cell.angle_gamma   90.00
#
_symmetry.space_group_name_H-M   'P 1'
#
loop_
_entity.id
_entity.type
_entity.pdbx_description
1 polymer ?
#
loop_
_entity_poly.entity_id
_entity_poly.type
_entity_poly.pdbx_seq_one_letter_code
_entity_poly.pdbx_strand_id
1 'polypeptide(L)' 'MEPEDEAEIKKGTVDYLGFSCYMSTVTSDASKVKKASGNFAMGELDSYLEASDWGLQIDPVVA' A
#
# COMPACT_ATOMS: atom_id res chain seq x y z
N MET A 1 -23.77 -11.01 3.12
CA MET A 1 -24.07 -9.58 2.94
C MET A 1 -25.57 -9.53 2.88
N GLU A 2 -26.17 -9.06 3.96
CA GLU A 2 -27.62 -8.95 4.10
C GLU A 2 -28.13 -7.79 3.22
N PRO A 3 -29.41 -7.80 2.82
CA PRO A 3 -29.97 -6.80 1.89
C PRO A 3 -29.81 -5.35 2.36
N GLU A 4 -29.77 -5.13 3.66
CA GLU A 4 -29.65 -3.82 4.32
C GLU A 4 -28.20 -3.32 4.48
N ASP A 5 -27.18 -4.17 4.32
CA ASP A 5 -25.78 -3.81 4.59
C ASP A 5 -25.30 -2.62 3.75
N GLU A 6 -25.65 -2.59 2.46
CA GLU A 6 -25.27 -1.49 1.56
C GLU A 6 -25.88 -0.14 1.97
N ALA A 7 -27.12 -0.18 2.47
CA ALA A 7 -27.84 1.02 2.89
C ALA A 7 -27.26 1.59 4.20
N GLU A 8 -26.76 0.73 5.08
CA GLU A 8 -26.14 1.12 6.34
C GLU A 8 -24.73 1.70 6.12
N ILE A 9 -23.91 1.06 5.28
CA ILE A 9 -22.58 1.59 4.89
C ILE A 9 -22.70 2.97 4.24
N LYS A 10 -23.72 3.17 3.39
CA LYS A 10 -23.95 4.47 2.74
C LYS A 10 -24.36 5.58 3.72
N LYS A 11 -24.99 5.22 4.85
CA LYS A 11 -25.38 6.18 5.90
C LYS A 11 -24.24 6.48 6.87
N GLY A 12 -23.36 5.51 7.12
CA GLY A 12 -22.24 5.61 8.06
C GLY A 12 -20.95 6.17 7.46
N THR A 13 -21.02 7.23 6.63
CA THR A 13 -19.80 7.85 6.08
C THR A 13 -19.01 8.58 7.15
N VAL A 14 -17.68 8.53 7.06
CA VAL A 14 -16.77 9.21 8.00
C VAL A 14 -16.54 10.67 7.61
N ASP A 15 -16.34 11.53 8.61
CA ASP A 15 -16.04 12.97 8.40
C ASP A 15 -14.60 13.23 7.97
N TYR A 16 -13.68 12.30 8.24
CA TYR A 16 -12.27 12.41 7.91
C TYR A 16 -11.69 11.08 7.47
N LEU A 17 -10.67 11.14 6.61
CA LEU A 17 -9.88 9.98 6.21
C LEU A 17 -8.48 10.10 6.82
N GLY A 18 -8.28 9.43 7.96
CA GLY A 18 -6.95 9.22 8.52
C GLY A 18 -6.31 8.02 7.83
N PHE A 19 -5.21 8.24 7.12
CA PHE A 19 -4.43 7.16 6.52
C PHE A 19 -3.00 7.22 7.02
N SER A 20 -2.41 6.05 7.24
CA SER A 20 -0.99 5.92 7.54
C SER A 20 -0.24 5.65 6.24
N CYS A 21 0.66 6.56 5.87
CA CYS A 21 1.53 6.39 4.72
C CYS A 21 2.97 6.22 5.20
N TYR A 22 3.53 5.03 5.02
CA TYR A 22 4.91 4.72 5.45
C TYR A 22 5.85 4.53 4.27
N MET A 23 5.32 4.09 3.13
CA MET A 23 6.10 3.73 1.95
C MET A 23 5.21 3.73 0.70
N SER A 24 5.80 3.97 -0.45
CA SER A 24 5.19 3.69 -1.75
C SER A 24 5.54 2.28 -2.21
N THR A 25 4.73 1.73 -3.12
CA THR A 25 4.99 0.43 -3.77
C THR A 25 5.03 0.63 -5.28
N VAL A 26 6.04 0.05 -5.94
CA VAL A 26 6.14 0.05 -7.41
C VAL A 26 5.66 -1.28 -7.97
N THR A 27 4.91 -1.24 -9.08
CA THR A 27 4.42 -2.43 -9.78
C THR A 27 4.68 -2.30 -11.27
N SER A 28 5.25 -3.33 -11.90
CA SER A 28 5.50 -3.41 -13.34
C SER A 28 4.95 -4.72 -13.91
N ASP A 29 4.50 -4.67 -15.17
CA ASP A 29 4.09 -5.86 -15.94
C ASP A 29 5.32 -6.65 -16.46
N ALA A 30 6.46 -5.96 -16.64
CA ALA A 30 7.68 -6.55 -17.15
C ALA A 30 8.54 -7.10 -15.99
N SER A 31 8.42 -8.42 -15.74
CA SER A 31 9.05 -9.21 -14.68
C SER A 31 10.60 -9.27 -14.71
N LYS A 32 11.26 -8.12 -14.62
CA LYS A 32 12.73 -8.02 -14.59
C LYS A 32 13.31 -7.56 -13.26
N VAL A 33 12.48 -7.12 -12.32
CA VAL A 33 12.93 -6.63 -11.02
C VAL A 33 12.73 -7.72 -9.97
N LYS A 34 13.68 -7.84 -9.03
CA LYS A 34 13.55 -8.76 -7.89
C LYS A 34 12.29 -8.38 -7.12
N LYS A 35 11.32 -9.30 -7.07
CA LYS A 35 10.10 -9.14 -6.26
C LYS A 35 10.50 -8.93 -4.80
N ALA A 36 9.95 -7.92 -4.16
CA ALA A 36 10.10 -7.75 -2.72
C ALA A 36 9.46 -8.97 -2.04
N SER A 37 10.24 -9.69 -1.22
CA SER A 37 9.74 -10.82 -0.43
C SER A 37 9.32 -10.30 0.95
N GLY A 38 8.02 -10.12 1.15
CA GLY A 38 7.44 -9.62 2.41
C GLY A 38 5.92 -9.74 2.42
N ASN A 39 5.30 -9.36 3.54
CA ASN A 39 3.86 -9.50 3.81
C ASN A 39 2.98 -8.55 2.97
N PHE A 40 3.57 -7.49 2.41
CA PHE A 40 2.90 -6.57 1.50
C PHE A 40 3.01 -7.12 0.08
N ALA A 41 1.84 -7.32 -0.54
CA ALA A 41 1.65 -7.95 -1.84
C ALA A 41 2.70 -7.53 -2.88
N MET A 42 3.51 -8.50 -3.33
CA MET A 42 4.34 -8.52 -4.56
C MET A 42 4.60 -7.16 -5.24
N GLY A 43 5.18 -6.21 -4.51
CA GLY A 43 5.74 -4.99 -5.08
C GLY A 43 7.12 -5.29 -5.68
N GLU A 44 7.47 -4.60 -6.75
CA GLU A 44 8.85 -4.55 -7.21
C GLU A 44 9.65 -3.60 -6.32
N LEU A 45 10.92 -3.94 -6.07
CA LEU A 45 11.83 -3.04 -5.36
C LEU A 45 12.13 -1.82 -6.23
N ASP A 46 11.72 -0.64 -5.79
CA ASP A 46 12.21 0.61 -6.37
C ASP A 46 13.74 0.70 -6.20
N SER A 47 14.45 0.85 -7.33
CA SER A 47 15.91 0.97 -7.34
C SER A 47 16.43 2.35 -6.93
N TYR A 48 15.53 3.33 -6.80
CA TYR A 48 15.84 4.70 -6.38
C TYR A 48 15.65 4.94 -4.88
N LEU A 49 15.05 3.98 -4.16
CA LEU A 49 14.74 4.10 -2.73
C LEU A 49 15.54 3.10 -1.90
N GLU A 50 16.11 3.58 -0.80
CA GLU A 50 16.76 2.72 0.20
C GLU A 50 15.71 1.94 0.99
N ALA A 51 16.00 0.68 1.29
CA ALA A 51 15.16 -0.16 2.12
C ALA A 51 15.70 -0.22 3.56
N SER A 52 14.80 -0.18 4.53
CA SER A 52 15.11 -0.44 5.94
C SER A 52 15.54 -1.91 6.17
N ASP A 53 16.10 -2.19 7.35
CA ASP A 53 16.51 -3.55 7.77
C ASP A 53 15.36 -4.57 7.76
N TRP A 54 14.11 -4.10 7.75
CA TRP A 54 12.91 -4.93 7.62
C TRP A 54 12.35 -5.02 6.18
N GLY A 55 13.09 -4.52 5.19
CA GLY A 55 12.73 -4.60 3.78
C GLY A 55 11.66 -3.60 3.32
N LEU A 56 11.28 -2.63 4.17
CA LEU A 56 10.36 -1.55 3.81
C LEU A 56 11.14 -0.44 3.12
N GLN A 57 10.68 -0.02 1.94
CA GLN A 57 11.28 1.10 1.21
C GLN A 57 11.00 2.40 1.95
N ILE A 58 12.05 3.18 2.23
CA ILE A 58 11.96 4.46 2.92
C ILE A 58 11.72 5.52 1.84
N ASP A 59 10.49 6.04 1.78
CA ASP A 59 10.11 7.09 0.85
C ASP A 59 9.84 8.40 1.63
N PRO A 60 10.79 9.35 1.67
CA PRO A 60 10.63 10.61 2.40
C PRO A 60 9.70 11.62 1.69
N VAL A 61 9.27 11.35 0.45
CA VAL A 61 8.25 12.17 -0.23
C VAL A 61 6.84 11.73 0.16
N VAL A 62 6.72 10.50 0.65
CA VAL A 62 5.46 9.92 1.15
C VAL A 62 5.25 10.19 2.64
N ALA A 63 6.33 10.49 3.39
CA ALA A 63 6.32 10.82 4.81
C ALA A 63 6.16 12.32 5.09
#